data_AF-A0A960SHY3-F1
#
_entry.id   AF-A0A960SHY3-F1
#
_cell.length_a   1.000
_cell.length_b   1.000
_cell.length_c   1.000
_cell.angle_alpha   90.00
_cell.angle_beta   90.00
_cell.angle_gamma   90.00
#
_symmetry.space_group_name_H-M   'P 1'
#
loop_
_entity.id
_entity.type
_entity.pdbx_description
1 polymer ?
#
loop_
_entity_poly.entity_id
_entity_poly.type
_entity_poly.pdbx_seq_one_letter_code
_entity_poly.pdbx_strand_id
1 'polypeptide(L)'
;NEDGSLVIAVTEDGLISVRDSEGMWSDVDFGFPASSFLGVAYGNGVFVIGGHDQVNNLLILKRTADGTNFADLVDNADLPEWTWLDNMEYHNGLFLGGGFFANIQFSENGGLSWKSLLTGQLNLETFAYGGGVFYAIGEDMENGNALVNMVSSNGKNWSFVSNESEADGNDIHFFNNSFLIVGNGGSIRQSGLVEAGDEILAAPTIMPETQNFSDSINVTLSTDSENAEIRYTLNGEDPDQASTLYENPIMLTETTTVKAKVFKGELDPSPTASVTYTKQLAGFAAWIAGFNVGGQMGASDNADGDWAPNLLDWAVGDVPDSGDNAPGAPELSFNAEGKAVFKIYRLSKSTDVALSVEKSTNMVDWETLATNAATDSATLLELVSSEAISTFPCFLRIKATE
;
A
#
# COMPACT_ATOMS: atom_id res chain seq x y z
N ASN A 1 -3.76 33.53 8.10
CA ASN A 1 -2.72 33.46 9.13
C ASN A 1 -3.34 33.82 10.47
N GLU A 2 -2.60 33.70 11.57
CA GLU A 2 -3.17 33.83 12.94
C GLU A 2 -3.76 35.22 13.25
N ASP A 3 -3.15 36.29 12.77
CA ASP A 3 -3.60 37.67 13.02
C ASP A 3 -4.62 38.19 11.98
N GLY A 4 -4.93 37.37 10.97
CA GLY A 4 -5.85 37.72 9.88
C GLY A 4 -5.33 38.77 8.90
N SER A 5 -4.03 39.12 8.95
CA SER A 5 -3.41 40.04 8.00
C SER A 5 -3.27 39.45 6.60
N LEU A 6 -3.36 38.13 6.48
CA LEU A 6 -3.33 37.40 5.21
C LEU A 6 -4.34 36.26 5.29
N VAL A 7 -5.31 36.24 4.38
CA VAL A 7 -6.29 35.15 4.27
C VAL A 7 -6.16 34.52 2.89
N ILE A 8 -6.17 33.20 2.85
CA ILE A 8 -6.22 32.43 1.61
C ILE A 8 -7.56 31.70 1.59
N ALA A 9 -8.25 31.78 0.45
CA ALA A 9 -9.41 30.97 0.14
C ALA A 9 -9.11 30.13 -1.10
N VAL A 10 -9.66 28.93 -1.13
CA VAL A 10 -9.52 27.97 -2.22
C VAL A 10 -10.89 27.67 -2.81
N THR A 11 -10.94 27.34 -4.09
CA THR A 11 -12.20 27.23 -4.84
C THR A 11 -12.20 26.04 -5.79
N GLU A 12 -13.41 25.52 -6.06
CA GLU A 12 -13.63 24.44 -7.03
C GLU A 12 -13.29 24.82 -8.48
N ASP A 13 -13.25 26.12 -8.81
CA ASP A 13 -12.92 26.62 -10.14
C ASP A 13 -11.41 26.75 -10.42
N GLY A 14 -10.57 26.27 -9.50
CA GLY A 14 -9.13 26.16 -9.69
C GLY A 14 -8.36 27.46 -9.41
N LEU A 15 -8.98 28.38 -8.67
CA LEU A 15 -8.36 29.64 -8.26
C LEU A 15 -7.92 29.58 -6.79
N ILE A 16 -6.91 30.39 -6.49
CA ILE A 16 -6.54 30.71 -5.11
C ILE A 16 -6.78 32.19 -4.89
N SER A 17 -7.75 32.53 -4.05
CA SER A 17 -8.05 33.92 -3.70
C SER A 17 -7.24 34.33 -2.48
N VAL A 18 -6.52 35.44 -2.59
CA VAL A 18 -5.67 35.99 -1.54
C VAL A 18 -6.22 37.32 -1.08
N ARG A 19 -6.46 37.44 0.23
CA ARG A 19 -6.82 38.69 0.88
C ARG A 19 -5.63 39.26 1.62
N ASP A 20 -5.23 40.46 1.25
CA ASP A 20 -4.13 41.17 1.92
C ASP A 20 -4.57 41.83 3.25
N SER A 21 -3.63 42.51 3.89
CA SER A 21 -3.84 43.21 5.17
C SER A 21 -4.77 44.42 5.07
N GLU A 22 -4.96 44.97 3.87
CA GLU A 22 -5.90 46.06 3.59
C GLU A 22 -7.32 45.52 3.33
N GLY A 23 -7.44 44.19 3.21
CA GLY A 23 -8.70 43.49 2.99
C GLY A 23 -9.08 43.36 1.52
N MET A 24 -8.16 43.64 0.60
CA MET A 24 -8.37 43.52 -0.84
C MET A 24 -8.15 42.07 -1.27
N TRP A 25 -9.03 41.58 -2.14
CA TRP A 25 -8.94 40.23 -2.71
C TRP A 25 -8.31 40.26 -4.10
N SER A 26 -7.44 39.29 -4.37
CA SER A 26 -6.88 39.02 -5.70
C SER A 26 -6.82 37.51 -5.95
N ASP A 27 -7.14 37.09 -7.16
CA ASP A 27 -7.09 35.68 -7.56
C ASP A 27 -5.76 35.35 -8.22
N VAL A 28 -5.24 34.17 -7.91
CA VAL A 28 -4.05 33.57 -8.51
C VAL A 28 -4.48 32.35 -9.31
N ASP A 29 -4.22 32.39 -10.61
CA ASP A 29 -4.48 31.29 -11.55
C ASP A 29 -3.15 30.66 -11.98
N PHE A 30 -3.06 29.33 -11.83
CA PHE A 30 -1.87 28.55 -12.21
C PHE A 30 -1.99 27.90 -13.59
N GLY A 31 -3.12 28.07 -14.28
CA GLY A 31 -3.33 27.59 -15.65
C GLY A 31 -3.60 26.09 -15.76
N PHE A 32 -4.06 25.44 -14.69
CA PHE A 32 -4.43 24.02 -14.72
C PHE A 32 -5.87 23.86 -15.26
N PRO A 33 -6.06 23.06 -16.34
CA PRO A 33 -7.37 22.89 -16.95
C PRO A 33 -8.30 22.08 -16.03
N ALA A 34 -9.49 22.62 -15.72
CA ALA A 34 -10.48 21.97 -14.84
C ALA A 34 -9.85 21.47 -13.52
N SER A 35 -9.10 22.36 -12.87
CA SER A 35 -8.55 22.12 -11.55
C SER A 35 -9.50 22.58 -10.46
N SER A 36 -9.35 22.02 -9.27
CA SER A 36 -10.02 22.46 -8.06
C SER A 36 -9.00 22.54 -6.93
N PHE A 37 -9.07 23.61 -6.13
CA PHE A 37 -8.35 23.68 -4.86
C PHE A 37 -9.37 23.58 -3.73
N LEU A 38 -9.22 22.56 -2.89
CA LEU A 38 -10.22 22.21 -1.87
C LEU A 38 -9.64 22.23 -0.47
N GLY A 39 -8.34 21.92 -0.32
CA GLY A 39 -7.66 21.89 0.98
C GLY A 39 -6.79 23.11 1.20
N VAL A 40 -6.87 23.74 2.38
CA VAL A 40 -5.91 24.77 2.82
C VAL A 40 -5.70 24.74 4.32
N ALA A 41 -4.44 24.70 4.74
CA ALA A 41 -4.04 24.81 6.14
C ALA A 41 -2.99 25.91 6.32
N TYR A 42 -3.05 26.60 7.46
CA TYR A 42 -2.01 27.55 7.87
C TYR A 42 -1.32 27.06 9.15
N GLY A 43 0.00 27.01 9.12
CA GLY A 43 0.80 26.52 10.23
C GLY A 43 2.27 26.87 10.09
N ASN A 44 2.95 27.08 11.22
CA ASN A 44 4.39 27.36 11.26
C ASN A 44 4.82 28.48 10.28
N GLY A 45 3.98 29.51 10.13
CA GLY A 45 4.26 30.65 9.25
C GLY A 45 3.98 30.43 7.76
N VAL A 46 3.43 29.28 7.34
CA VAL A 46 3.13 29.00 5.93
C VAL A 46 1.73 28.46 5.72
N PHE A 47 1.17 28.76 4.55
CA PHE A 47 0.02 28.08 4.00
C PHE A 47 0.46 26.91 3.15
N VAL A 48 -0.22 25.78 3.30
CA VAL A 48 -0.15 24.64 2.38
C VAL A 48 -1.54 24.43 1.81
N ILE A 49 -1.58 24.25 0.49
CA ILE A 49 -2.81 24.24 -0.30
C ILE A 49 -2.79 23.00 -1.18
N GLY A 50 -3.86 22.22 -1.08
CA GLY A 50 -4.12 21.01 -1.86
C GLY A 50 -5.20 21.24 -2.89
N GLY A 51 -4.99 20.66 -4.05
CA GLY A 51 -5.96 20.61 -5.13
C GLY A 51 -5.60 19.53 -6.13
N HIS A 52 -6.37 19.44 -7.19
CA HIS A 52 -6.18 18.44 -8.23
C HIS A 52 -6.53 19.01 -9.60
N ASP A 53 -5.81 18.52 -10.61
CA ASP A 53 -6.15 18.67 -12.02
C ASP A 53 -6.94 17.44 -12.46
N GLN A 54 -8.23 17.61 -12.73
CA GLN A 54 -9.10 16.49 -13.11
C GLN A 54 -8.81 15.93 -14.51
N VAL A 55 -8.23 16.74 -15.40
CA VAL A 55 -7.94 16.32 -16.78
C VAL A 55 -6.72 15.42 -16.82
N ASN A 56 -5.67 15.82 -16.10
CA ASN A 56 -4.41 15.08 -16.05
C ASN A 56 -4.33 14.12 -14.86
N ASN A 57 -5.34 14.14 -13.99
CA ASN A 57 -5.39 13.39 -12.74
C ASN A 57 -4.13 13.58 -11.89
N LEU A 58 -3.81 14.84 -11.63
CA LEU A 58 -2.59 15.24 -10.94
C LEU A 58 -2.93 15.91 -9.61
N LEU A 59 -2.29 15.46 -8.53
CA LEU A 59 -2.27 16.20 -7.26
C LEU A 59 -1.47 17.50 -7.42
N ILE A 60 -2.07 18.61 -7.05
CA ILE A 60 -1.44 19.93 -7.02
C ILE A 60 -1.22 20.31 -5.55
N LEU A 61 0.04 20.52 -5.18
CA LEU A 61 0.39 21.05 -3.86
C LEU A 61 1.16 22.36 -3.99
N LYS A 62 0.61 23.41 -3.40
CA LYS A 62 1.20 24.74 -3.36
C LYS A 62 1.52 25.13 -1.92
N ARG A 63 2.62 25.87 -1.76
CA ARG A 63 3.03 26.43 -0.48
C ARG A 63 3.37 27.91 -0.61
N THR A 64 2.90 28.71 0.33
CA THR A 64 3.22 30.14 0.38
C THR A 64 3.34 30.66 1.81
N ALA A 65 4.25 31.59 2.06
CA ALA A 65 4.32 32.31 3.33
C ALA A 65 3.66 33.70 3.26
N ASP A 66 3.52 34.25 2.04
CA ASP A 66 3.23 35.66 1.81
C ASP A 66 2.01 35.90 0.89
N GLY A 67 1.42 34.83 0.32
CA GLY A 67 0.28 34.94 -0.59
C GLY A 67 0.62 35.48 -1.98
N THR A 68 1.91 35.65 -2.30
CA THR A 68 2.38 36.16 -3.60
C THR A 68 3.35 35.20 -4.28
N ASN A 69 4.19 34.51 -3.50
CA ASN A 69 5.13 33.52 -3.96
C ASN A 69 4.61 32.13 -3.59
N PHE A 70 4.21 31.36 -4.60
CA PHE A 70 3.72 30.00 -4.44
C PHE A 70 4.76 29.02 -4.99
N ALA A 71 5.31 28.20 -4.10
CA ALA A 71 6.23 27.13 -4.47
C ALA A 71 5.45 25.82 -4.72
N ASP A 72 5.86 25.08 -5.74
CA ASP A 72 5.44 23.70 -5.93
C ASP A 72 6.11 22.79 -4.90
N LEU A 73 5.34 21.86 -4.34
CA LEU A 73 5.83 20.81 -3.46
C LEU A 73 6.00 19.55 -4.32
N VAL A 74 7.19 19.38 -4.90
CA VAL A 74 7.46 18.41 -5.98
C VAL A 74 7.80 17.01 -5.46
N ASP A 75 8.01 16.83 -4.15
CA ASP A 75 8.43 15.53 -3.59
C ASP A 75 7.22 14.64 -3.21
N ASN A 76 6.34 14.43 -4.20
CA ASN A 76 5.16 13.55 -4.10
C ASN A 76 5.44 12.15 -4.64
N ALA A 77 6.70 11.80 -4.91
CA ALA A 77 7.08 10.52 -5.51
C ALA A 77 6.63 9.29 -4.68
N ASP A 78 6.37 9.50 -3.38
CA ASP A 78 5.94 8.47 -2.45
C ASP A 78 4.41 8.48 -2.21
N LEU A 79 3.66 9.43 -2.79
CA LEU A 79 2.20 9.45 -2.68
C LEU A 79 1.57 8.51 -3.72
N PRO A 80 0.55 7.71 -3.35
CA PRO A 80 -0.16 6.88 -4.30
C PRO A 80 -0.71 7.69 -5.49
N GLU A 81 -0.70 7.10 -6.69
CA GLU A 81 -1.43 7.68 -7.81
C GLU A 81 -2.91 7.88 -7.43
N TRP A 82 -3.55 8.94 -7.94
CA TRP A 82 -4.93 9.34 -7.62
C TRP A 82 -5.17 9.89 -6.20
N THR A 83 -4.12 10.20 -5.44
CA THR A 83 -4.24 10.92 -4.15
C THR A 83 -4.72 12.37 -4.35
N TRP A 84 -5.85 12.75 -3.78
CA TRP A 84 -6.30 14.15 -3.69
C TRP A 84 -6.38 14.59 -2.22
N LEU A 85 -5.77 15.73 -1.91
CA LEU A 85 -5.75 16.29 -0.56
C LEU A 85 -6.73 17.47 -0.48
N ASP A 86 -7.99 17.12 -0.31
CA ASP A 86 -9.12 18.04 -0.34
C ASP A 86 -9.42 18.64 1.04
N ASN A 87 -8.96 18.00 2.10
CA ASN A 87 -9.06 18.51 3.46
C ASN A 87 -7.66 18.64 4.06
N MET A 88 -7.37 19.79 4.67
CA MET A 88 -6.08 20.05 5.29
C MET A 88 -6.24 20.76 6.62
N GLU A 89 -5.50 20.32 7.63
CA GLU A 89 -5.39 21.02 8.91
C GLU A 89 -3.93 21.11 9.37
N TYR A 90 -3.67 22.01 10.32
CA TYR A 90 -2.38 22.10 10.99
C TYR A 90 -2.56 22.10 12.50
N HIS A 91 -2.02 21.07 13.16
CA HIS A 91 -2.10 20.92 14.60
C HIS A 91 -0.83 20.26 15.14
N ASN A 92 -0.39 20.67 16.32
CA ASN A 92 0.77 20.08 17.01
C ASN A 92 2.07 20.00 16.16
N GLY A 93 2.30 20.98 15.28
CA GLY A 93 3.50 20.98 14.42
C GLY A 93 3.37 20.14 13.15
N LEU A 94 2.23 19.50 12.95
CA LEU A 94 1.96 18.57 11.85
C LEU A 94 0.96 19.21 10.88
N PHE A 95 1.30 19.21 9.60
CA PHE A 95 0.28 19.36 8.56
C PHE A 95 -0.35 18.00 8.30
N LEU A 96 -1.66 17.95 8.24
CA LEU A 96 -2.45 16.78 7.88
C LEU A 96 -3.22 17.07 6.59
N GLY A 97 -3.34 16.05 5.76
CA GLY A 97 -4.05 16.08 4.50
C GLY A 97 -4.85 14.80 4.33
N GLY A 98 -6.10 14.92 3.94
CA GLY A 98 -6.99 13.80 3.63
C GLY A 98 -7.88 14.16 2.44
N GLY A 99 -8.65 13.20 1.97
CA GLY A 99 -9.50 13.34 0.80
C GLY A 99 -9.59 12.04 0.01
N PHE A 100 -9.80 12.18 -1.30
CA PHE A 100 -10.02 11.05 -2.19
C PHE A 100 -8.73 10.24 -2.41
N PHE A 101 -8.80 8.93 -2.18
CA PHE A 101 -7.71 7.97 -2.39
C PHE A 101 -6.41 8.28 -1.62
N ALA A 102 -6.50 9.12 -0.59
CA ALA A 102 -5.34 9.72 0.03
C ALA A 102 -4.87 9.04 1.32
N ASN A 103 -5.68 8.17 1.93
CA ASN A 103 -5.58 7.89 3.37
C ASN A 103 -5.52 9.24 4.15
N ILE A 104 -4.91 9.24 5.32
CA ILE A 104 -4.40 10.47 5.93
C ILE A 104 -2.90 10.56 5.68
N GLN A 105 -2.51 11.65 5.03
CA GLN A 105 -1.14 12.06 4.80
C GLN A 105 -0.73 13.08 5.87
N PHE A 106 0.53 13.05 6.28
CA PHE A 106 1.08 14.04 7.19
C PHE A 106 2.44 14.56 6.77
N SER A 107 2.74 15.79 7.18
CA SER A 107 4.01 16.46 6.92
C SER A 107 4.58 17.12 8.19
N GLU A 108 5.79 16.72 8.55
CA GLU A 108 6.53 17.19 9.74
C GLU A 108 7.49 18.35 9.40
N ASN A 109 7.65 18.69 8.12
CA ASN A 109 8.63 19.65 7.62
C ASN A 109 7.98 20.86 6.91
N GLY A 110 6.78 21.24 7.35
CA GLY A 110 6.09 22.42 6.85
C GLY A 110 5.50 22.25 5.44
N GLY A 111 5.01 21.03 5.14
CA GLY A 111 4.39 20.67 3.88
C GLY A 111 5.36 20.27 2.77
N LEU A 112 6.67 20.18 3.05
CA LEU A 112 7.68 19.90 2.01
C LEU A 112 7.69 18.45 1.55
N SER A 113 7.40 17.51 2.44
CA SER A 113 7.22 16.08 2.13
C SER A 113 6.03 15.52 2.89
N TRP A 114 5.35 14.55 2.29
CA TRP A 114 4.14 13.94 2.80
C TRP A 114 4.27 12.43 2.83
N LYS A 115 3.73 11.79 3.86
CA LYS A 115 3.70 10.32 3.99
C LYS A 115 2.47 9.89 4.79
N SER A 116 2.10 8.63 4.63
CA SER A 116 1.08 7.97 5.45
C SER A 116 1.67 6.73 6.12
N LEU A 117 1.26 6.48 7.36
CA LEU A 117 1.55 5.21 8.05
C LEU A 117 0.36 4.23 7.96
N LEU A 118 -0.72 4.62 7.29
CA LEU A 118 -1.87 3.76 7.07
C LEU A 118 -1.66 2.84 5.87
N THR A 119 -2.15 1.62 6.01
CA THR A 119 -2.16 0.59 4.95
C THR A 119 -3.59 0.40 4.44
N GLY A 120 -3.75 0.11 3.14
CA GLY A 120 -5.06 -0.01 2.48
C GLY A 120 -5.47 1.29 1.77
N GLN A 121 -6.63 1.27 1.12
CA GLN A 121 -7.21 2.41 0.42
C GLN A 121 -8.42 2.97 1.19
N LEU A 122 -8.17 4.04 1.96
CA LEU A 122 -9.19 4.78 2.69
C LEU A 122 -9.42 6.16 2.06
N ASN A 123 -10.68 6.49 1.86
CA ASN A 123 -11.13 7.84 1.53
C ASN A 123 -11.52 8.54 2.83
N LEU A 124 -10.60 9.27 3.45
CA LEU A 124 -10.85 10.00 4.70
C LEU A 124 -11.18 11.45 4.37
N GLU A 125 -12.45 11.69 4.06
CA GLU A 125 -13.01 12.92 3.50
C GLU A 125 -12.82 14.14 4.41
N THR A 126 -12.84 13.94 5.73
CA THR A 126 -12.74 15.03 6.70
C THR A 126 -12.23 14.54 8.05
N PHE A 127 -11.54 15.44 8.74
CA PHE A 127 -10.99 15.22 10.07
C PHE A 127 -11.01 16.51 10.87
N ALA A 128 -10.97 16.38 12.19
CA ALA A 128 -10.87 17.50 13.11
C ALA A 128 -9.94 17.16 14.27
N TYR A 129 -9.33 18.20 14.83
CA TYR A 129 -8.55 18.09 16.06
C TYR A 129 -9.19 18.84 17.23
N GLY A 130 -9.21 18.21 18.41
CA GLY A 130 -9.59 18.87 19.64
C GLY A 130 -9.49 17.98 20.87
N GLY A 131 -9.30 18.61 22.03
CA GLY A 131 -9.10 17.87 23.29
C GLY A 131 -7.86 16.98 23.30
N GLY A 132 -6.89 17.19 22.39
CA GLY A 132 -5.71 16.33 22.25
C GLY A 132 -5.89 15.16 21.29
N VAL A 133 -7.03 15.07 20.61
CA VAL A 133 -7.40 13.93 19.76
C VAL A 133 -7.68 14.42 18.35
N PHE A 134 -7.19 13.68 17.37
CA PHE A 134 -7.61 13.76 15.99
C PHE A 134 -8.71 12.72 15.76
N TYR A 135 -9.76 13.13 15.04
CA TYR A 135 -10.85 12.25 14.65
C TYR A 135 -11.08 12.43 13.15
N ALA A 136 -11.08 11.32 12.42
CA ALA A 136 -11.33 11.28 10.99
C ALA A 136 -12.52 10.37 10.66
N ILE A 137 -13.23 10.71 9.59
CA ILE A 137 -14.35 9.94 9.07
C ILE A 137 -14.18 9.74 7.56
N GLY A 138 -14.68 8.62 7.05
CA GLY A 138 -14.54 8.29 5.65
C GLY A 138 -15.02 6.90 5.27
N GLU A 139 -14.43 6.35 4.21
CA GLU A 139 -14.79 5.06 3.62
C GLU A 139 -13.56 4.16 3.40
N ASP A 140 -13.71 2.87 3.64
CA ASP A 140 -12.77 1.82 3.26
C ASP A 140 -13.15 1.26 1.89
N MET A 141 -12.40 1.68 0.88
CA MET A 141 -12.67 1.38 -0.53
C MET A 141 -12.40 -0.08 -0.89
N GLU A 142 -11.58 -0.78 -0.10
CA GLU A 142 -11.27 -2.20 -0.33
C GLU A 142 -12.35 -3.12 0.23
N ASN A 143 -13.12 -2.63 1.21
CA ASN A 143 -14.18 -3.37 1.89
C ASN A 143 -15.58 -2.93 1.45
N GLY A 144 -15.77 -2.69 0.15
CA GLY A 144 -17.06 -2.31 -0.42
C GLY A 144 -17.55 -0.92 0.01
N ASN A 145 -16.61 0.02 0.18
CA ASN A 145 -16.85 1.39 0.64
C ASN A 145 -17.52 1.40 2.03
N ALA A 146 -17.06 0.52 2.91
CA ALA A 146 -17.56 0.47 4.28
C ALA A 146 -17.17 1.76 5.00
N LEU A 147 -18.13 2.37 5.70
CA LEU A 147 -17.87 3.59 6.45
C LEU A 147 -16.92 3.32 7.61
N VAL A 148 -15.94 4.20 7.79
CA VAL A 148 -14.91 4.09 8.82
C VAL A 148 -14.79 5.38 9.62
N ASN A 149 -14.59 5.19 10.93
CA ASN A 149 -14.23 6.24 11.86
C ASN A 149 -12.87 5.91 12.44
N MET A 150 -12.01 6.91 12.54
CA MET A 150 -10.65 6.73 13.02
C MET A 150 -10.26 7.80 14.03
N VAL A 151 -9.45 7.41 15.00
CA VAL A 151 -8.87 8.34 15.98
C VAL A 151 -7.36 8.23 16.01
N SER A 152 -6.72 9.33 16.39
CA SER A 152 -5.29 9.40 16.66
C SER A 152 -4.99 10.41 17.76
N SER A 153 -4.02 10.16 18.63
CA SER A 153 -3.51 11.18 19.56
C SER A 153 -2.29 11.93 19.03
N ASN A 154 -1.69 11.46 17.92
CA ASN A 154 -0.47 12.05 17.37
C ASN A 154 -0.57 12.46 15.89
N GLY A 155 -1.71 12.21 15.23
CA GLY A 155 -1.96 12.53 13.82
C GLY A 155 -1.20 11.63 12.82
N LYS A 156 -0.38 10.69 13.30
CA LYS A 156 0.47 9.82 12.48
C LYS A 156 -0.03 8.37 12.50
N ASN A 157 -0.26 7.85 13.69
CA ASN A 157 -0.78 6.50 13.92
C ASN A 157 -2.28 6.59 14.15
N TRP A 158 -3.06 6.02 13.24
CA TRP A 158 -4.52 6.08 13.24
C TRP A 158 -5.11 4.71 13.48
N SER A 159 -6.34 4.69 13.98
CA SER A 159 -6.99 3.41 14.28
C SER A 159 -8.50 3.48 14.21
N PHE A 160 -9.09 2.38 13.76
CA PHE A 160 -10.53 2.23 13.66
C PHE A 160 -11.21 2.27 15.03
N VAL A 161 -12.31 3.00 15.12
CA VAL A 161 -13.25 2.97 16.24
C VAL A 161 -14.30 1.92 15.91
N SER A 162 -14.26 0.75 16.57
CA SER A 162 -15.24 -0.31 16.34
C SER A 162 -16.55 -0.06 17.11
N ASN A 163 -17.69 -0.32 16.47
CA ASN A 163 -19.07 -0.34 17.00
C ASN A 163 -19.96 0.90 16.83
N GLU A 164 -19.60 1.92 16.05
CA GLU A 164 -20.56 2.96 15.68
C GLU A 164 -21.14 2.64 14.29
N SER A 165 -22.46 2.43 14.21
CA SER A 165 -23.15 2.05 12.98
C SER A 165 -22.92 3.05 11.84
N GLU A 166 -22.64 2.51 10.65
CA GLU A 166 -22.94 3.01 9.30
C GLU A 166 -23.51 4.45 9.24
N ALA A 167 -22.69 5.50 9.30
CA ALA A 167 -23.20 6.74 8.71
C ALA A 167 -22.13 7.60 8.04
N ASP A 168 -22.48 7.97 6.81
CA ASP A 168 -21.88 8.97 5.94
C ASP A 168 -21.50 10.20 6.77
N GLY A 169 -20.23 10.56 6.69
CA GLY A 169 -19.66 11.70 7.38
C GLY A 169 -19.25 12.76 6.36
N ASN A 170 -20.02 13.84 6.28
CA ASN A 170 -19.71 14.93 5.34
C ASN A 170 -18.80 15.98 5.99
N ASP A 171 -18.93 16.20 7.30
CA ASP A 171 -18.08 17.13 8.03
C ASP A 171 -18.01 16.77 9.52
N ILE A 172 -16.93 17.17 10.18
CA ILE A 172 -16.68 16.95 11.60
C ILE A 172 -16.10 18.21 12.24
N HIS A 173 -16.58 18.54 13.43
CA HIS A 173 -16.06 19.68 14.18
C HIS A 173 -15.94 19.37 15.66
N PHE A 174 -14.85 19.81 16.28
CA PHE A 174 -14.71 19.73 17.73
C PHE A 174 -15.37 20.92 18.42
N PHE A 175 -16.33 20.63 19.29
CA PHE A 175 -17.02 21.65 20.08
C PHE A 175 -17.41 21.13 21.46
N ASN A 176 -17.17 21.96 22.48
CA ASN A 176 -17.56 21.69 23.87
C ASN A 176 -17.14 20.28 24.34
N ASN A 177 -15.85 19.97 24.18
CA ASN A 177 -15.23 18.70 24.54
C ASN A 177 -15.84 17.48 23.82
N SER A 178 -16.37 17.63 22.61
CA SER A 178 -16.90 16.51 21.83
C SER A 178 -16.77 16.76 20.34
N PHE A 179 -16.72 15.70 19.55
CA PHE A 179 -16.80 15.78 18.09
C PHE A 179 -18.26 15.73 17.65
N LEU A 180 -18.66 16.73 16.88
CA LEU A 180 -19.95 16.79 16.20
C LEU A 180 -19.74 16.36 14.76
N ILE A 181 -20.45 15.31 14.34
CA ILE A 181 -20.37 14.77 12.98
C ILE A 181 -21.70 15.06 12.29
N VAL A 182 -21.63 15.67 11.12
CA VAL A 182 -22.80 15.88 10.25
C VAL A 182 -22.73 14.94 9.07
N GLY A 183 -23.87 14.33 8.74
CA GLY A 183 -23.98 13.34 7.67
C GLY A 183 -25.11 13.64 6.70
N ASN A 184 -25.32 12.70 5.78
CA ASN A 184 -26.39 12.80 4.81
C ASN A 184 -27.78 12.90 5.46
N GLY A 185 -28.70 13.55 4.74
CA GLY A 185 -30.07 13.79 5.21
C GLY A 185 -30.18 14.75 6.41
N GLY A 186 -29.11 15.46 6.76
CA GLY A 186 -29.07 16.36 7.91
C GLY A 186 -28.92 15.64 9.25
N SER A 187 -28.37 14.43 9.24
CA SER A 187 -28.03 13.71 10.48
C SER A 187 -26.93 14.44 11.24
N ILE A 188 -27.06 14.48 12.57
CA ILE A 188 -26.05 15.05 13.48
C ILE A 188 -25.80 14.03 14.57
N ARG A 189 -24.53 13.71 14.80
CA ARG A 189 -24.05 12.79 15.84
C ARG A 189 -23.02 13.50 16.72
N GLN A 190 -22.87 13.00 17.93
CA GLN A 190 -21.93 13.54 18.91
C GLN A 190 -21.14 12.39 19.52
N SER A 191 -19.81 12.53 19.59
CA SER A 191 -18.96 11.58 20.32
C SER A 191 -19.21 11.63 21.83
N GLY A 192 -18.58 10.71 22.57
CA GLY A 192 -18.35 10.92 24.00
C GLY A 192 -17.55 12.20 24.29
N LEU A 193 -17.53 12.61 25.55
CA LEU A 193 -16.71 13.74 25.98
C LEU A 193 -15.22 13.37 25.88
N VAL A 194 -14.42 14.32 25.42
CA VAL A 194 -12.96 14.29 25.34
C VAL A 194 -12.44 15.28 26.37
N GLU A 195 -12.15 14.79 27.58
CA GLU A 195 -11.72 15.64 28.68
C GLU A 195 -10.23 15.99 28.60
N ALA A 196 -9.89 17.23 28.97
CA ALA A 196 -8.51 17.68 28.96
C ALA A 196 -7.69 16.93 30.03
N GLY A 197 -6.76 16.08 29.57
CA GLY A 197 -5.91 15.26 30.43
C GLY A 197 -6.14 13.76 30.31
N ASP A 198 -7.18 13.32 29.57
CA ASP A 198 -7.30 11.93 29.16
C ASP A 198 -6.22 11.62 28.12
N GLU A 199 -5.18 10.92 28.55
CA GLU A 199 -4.13 10.45 27.65
C GLU A 199 -4.70 9.30 26.80
N ILE A 200 -4.98 9.58 25.52
CA ILE A 200 -5.31 8.52 24.57
C ILE A 200 -4.02 7.97 23.98
N LEU A 201 -3.84 6.65 24.13
CA LEU A 201 -2.68 5.95 23.61
C LEU A 201 -2.85 5.76 22.09
N ALA A 202 -1.89 6.24 21.31
CA ALA A 202 -1.82 5.93 19.88
C ALA A 202 -1.43 4.47 19.68
N ALA A 203 -1.90 3.87 18.58
CA ALA A 203 -1.40 2.56 18.15
C ALA A 203 0.13 2.59 17.97
N PRO A 204 0.84 1.50 18.31
CA PRO A 204 2.29 1.45 18.18
C PRO A 204 2.69 1.41 16.70
N THR A 205 3.83 2.01 16.37
CA THR A 205 4.40 1.92 15.02
C THR A 205 5.14 0.60 14.86
N ILE A 206 4.87 -0.11 13.75
CA ILE A 206 5.48 -1.39 13.39
C ILE A 206 6.45 -1.17 12.22
N MET A 207 7.72 -1.52 12.41
CA MET A 207 8.80 -1.34 11.42
C MET A 207 9.51 -2.68 11.14
N PRO A 208 10.09 -2.89 9.94
CA PRO A 208 10.17 -1.93 8.84
C PRO A 208 8.85 -1.82 8.05
N GLU A 209 8.70 -0.74 7.29
CA GLU A 209 7.55 -0.51 6.40
C GLU A 209 7.48 -1.54 5.26
N THR A 210 8.63 -2.08 4.83
CA THR A 210 8.63 -3.18 3.86
C THR A 210 7.94 -4.40 4.45
N GLN A 211 6.83 -4.80 3.83
CA GLN A 211 6.07 -5.97 4.24
C GLN A 211 6.64 -7.26 3.64
N ASN A 212 7.60 -7.18 2.72
CA ASN A 212 8.15 -8.33 2.02
C ASN A 212 9.59 -8.62 2.46
N PHE A 213 9.93 -9.90 2.67
CA PHE A 213 11.29 -10.34 3.05
C PHE A 213 11.64 -11.73 2.50
N SER A 214 12.92 -12.01 2.25
CA SER A 214 13.36 -13.28 1.64
C SER A 214 13.75 -14.36 2.64
N ASP A 215 14.63 -14.03 3.59
CA ASP A 215 15.19 -14.99 4.55
C ASP A 215 14.55 -14.82 5.92
N SER A 216 14.75 -13.64 6.51
CA SER A 216 14.16 -13.23 7.78
C SER A 216 14.03 -11.70 7.82
N ILE A 217 13.16 -11.21 8.68
CA ILE A 217 13.00 -9.78 8.95
C ILE A 217 12.93 -9.54 10.45
N ASN A 218 13.62 -8.51 10.93
CA ASN A 218 13.52 -8.06 12.32
C ASN A 218 12.48 -6.96 12.41
N VAL A 219 11.37 -7.25 13.07
CA VAL A 219 10.30 -6.30 13.31
C VAL A 219 10.53 -5.56 14.62
N THR A 220 10.45 -4.25 14.59
CA THR A 220 10.55 -3.38 15.76
C THR A 220 9.24 -2.66 16.02
N LEU A 221 8.84 -2.58 17.28
CA LEU A 221 7.65 -1.87 17.72
C LEU A 221 8.07 -0.63 18.51
N SER A 222 7.38 0.48 18.33
CA SER A 222 7.67 1.72 19.04
C SER A 222 6.42 2.52 19.37
N THR A 223 6.50 3.36 20.39
CA THR A 223 5.43 4.27 20.80
C THR A 223 6.02 5.58 21.27
N ASP A 224 5.33 6.68 20.96
CA ASP A 224 5.64 8.02 21.47
C ASP A 224 5.04 8.26 22.87
N SER A 225 4.25 7.30 23.39
CA SER A 225 3.61 7.41 24.71
C SER A 225 4.62 7.12 25.83
N GLU A 226 5.02 8.15 26.57
CA GLU A 226 5.99 8.01 27.67
C GLU A 226 5.49 7.07 28.77
N ASN A 227 6.36 6.20 29.30
CA ASN A 227 6.05 5.23 30.35
C ASN A 227 4.93 4.23 29.99
N ALA A 228 4.70 3.98 28.70
CA ALA A 228 3.78 2.95 28.23
C ALA A 228 4.49 1.65 27.86
N GLU A 229 3.76 0.53 27.90
CA GLU A 229 4.22 -0.80 27.48
C GLU A 229 3.61 -1.16 26.12
N ILE A 230 4.35 -1.87 25.27
CA ILE A 230 3.79 -2.44 24.03
C ILE A 230 3.63 -3.95 24.23
N ARG A 231 2.45 -4.50 23.92
CA ARG A 231 2.21 -5.95 23.88
C ARG A 231 1.79 -6.38 22.48
N TYR A 232 2.16 -7.60 22.10
CA TYR A 232 1.96 -8.10 20.75
C TYR A 232 1.57 -9.58 20.69
N THR A 233 1.01 -9.95 19.55
CA THR A 233 0.65 -11.31 19.17
C THR A 233 1.13 -11.61 17.75
N LEU A 234 1.39 -12.88 17.45
CA LEU A 234 1.81 -13.38 16.13
C LEU A 234 0.84 -14.41 15.55
N ASN A 235 -0.25 -14.70 16.28
CA ASN A 235 -1.24 -15.72 15.94
C ASN A 235 -2.52 -15.12 15.30
N GLY A 236 -2.55 -13.81 15.06
CA GLY A 236 -3.69 -13.09 14.48
C GLY A 236 -4.75 -12.61 15.48
N GLU A 237 -4.67 -13.00 16.75
CA GLU A 237 -5.56 -12.49 17.81
C GLU A 237 -5.19 -11.07 18.23
N ASP A 238 -6.15 -10.29 18.72
CA ASP A 238 -5.87 -8.94 19.21
C ASP A 238 -5.12 -8.99 20.55
N PRO A 239 -4.06 -8.18 20.75
CA PRO A 239 -3.33 -8.15 22.00
C PRO A 239 -4.17 -7.67 23.18
N ASP A 240 -3.93 -8.25 24.34
CA ASP A 240 -4.48 -7.89 25.64
C ASP A 240 -3.36 -7.73 26.70
N GLN A 241 -3.72 -7.44 27.96
CA GLN A 241 -2.73 -7.28 29.04
C GLN A 241 -1.95 -8.57 29.36
N ALA A 242 -2.44 -9.75 28.95
CA ALA A 242 -1.76 -11.03 29.15
C ALA A 242 -0.83 -11.39 27.99
N SER A 243 -0.93 -10.68 26.86
CA SER A 243 -0.11 -10.88 25.67
C SER A 243 1.37 -10.55 25.92
N THR A 244 2.23 -11.05 25.04
CA THR A 244 3.69 -10.95 25.17
C THR A 244 4.15 -9.50 25.23
N LEU A 245 4.93 -9.14 26.24
CA LEU A 245 5.56 -7.82 26.37
C LEU A 245 6.67 -7.68 25.32
N TYR A 246 6.68 -6.56 24.60
CA TYR A 246 7.73 -6.23 23.66
C TYR A 246 8.96 -5.66 24.39
N GLU A 247 10.04 -6.43 24.44
CA GLU A 247 11.33 -6.01 25.03
C GLU A 247 12.48 -5.99 24.01
N ASN A 248 12.37 -6.75 22.93
CA ASN A 248 13.41 -6.92 21.91
C ASN A 248 12.76 -7.04 20.52
N PRO A 249 13.50 -6.70 19.43
CA PRO A 249 13.04 -6.93 18.06
C PRO A 249 12.56 -8.36 17.82
N ILE A 250 11.47 -8.50 17.07
CA ILE A 250 10.83 -9.78 16.74
C ILE A 250 11.40 -10.29 15.43
N MET A 251 12.15 -11.38 15.47
CA MET A 251 12.66 -12.02 14.26
C MET A 251 11.58 -12.91 13.64
N LEU A 252 11.15 -12.58 12.42
CA LEU A 252 10.23 -13.39 11.63
C LEU A 252 11.02 -14.15 10.57
N THR A 253 10.76 -15.45 10.44
CA THR A 253 11.36 -16.32 9.41
C THR A 253 10.32 -16.89 8.45
N GLU A 254 9.03 -16.63 8.67
CA GLU A 254 7.89 -17.10 7.87
C GLU A 254 6.82 -15.99 7.78
N THR A 255 5.92 -16.07 6.79
CA THR A 255 4.81 -15.13 6.67
C THR A 255 4.01 -15.07 7.96
N THR A 256 3.92 -13.88 8.57
CA THR A 256 3.35 -13.69 9.90
C THR A 256 2.62 -12.36 10.00
N THR A 257 1.42 -12.38 10.58
CA THR A 257 0.70 -11.17 10.97
C THR A 257 1.12 -10.76 12.38
N VAL A 258 1.72 -9.58 12.50
CA VAL A 258 2.09 -8.96 13.77
C VAL A 258 0.98 -8.00 14.16
N LYS A 259 0.35 -8.24 15.32
CA LYS A 259 -0.57 -7.29 15.94
C LYS A 259 0.01 -6.76 17.24
N ALA A 260 -0.15 -5.46 17.50
CA ALA A 260 0.42 -4.80 18.67
C ALA A 260 -0.52 -3.72 19.25
N LYS A 261 -0.48 -3.54 20.57
CA LYS A 261 -1.17 -2.47 21.31
C LYS A 261 -0.26 -1.86 22.37
N VAL A 262 -0.50 -0.59 22.68
CA VAL A 262 0.12 0.15 23.78
C VAL A 262 -0.80 0.09 25.01
N PHE A 263 -0.23 -0.14 26.18
CA PHE A 263 -0.90 -0.18 27.48
C PHE A 263 -0.20 0.77 28.45
N LYS A 264 -0.96 1.50 29.27
CA LYS A 264 -0.39 2.41 30.28
C LYS A 264 -1.29 2.50 31.51
N GLY A 265 -0.87 1.85 32.60
CA GLY A 265 -1.64 1.85 33.85
C GLY A 265 -3.07 1.34 33.64
N GLU A 266 -4.05 2.12 34.11
CA GLU A 266 -5.49 1.83 34.01
C GLU A 266 -6.17 2.57 32.84
N LEU A 267 -5.39 3.20 31.95
CA LEU A 267 -5.96 3.82 30.75
C LEU A 267 -6.50 2.75 29.81
N ASP A 268 -7.53 3.13 29.05
CA ASP A 268 -7.99 2.30 27.95
C ASP A 268 -6.80 2.00 27.00
N PRO A 269 -6.58 0.74 26.61
CA PRO A 269 -5.48 0.38 25.72
C PRO A 269 -5.57 1.14 24.40
N SER A 270 -4.43 1.33 23.75
CA SER A 270 -4.47 1.83 22.37
C SER A 270 -5.29 0.88 21.49
N PRO A 271 -5.79 1.38 20.37
CA PRO A 271 -6.28 0.49 19.33
C PRO A 271 -5.17 -0.43 18.77
N THR A 272 -5.56 -1.48 18.05
CA THR A 272 -4.66 -2.50 17.49
C THR A 272 -3.95 -2.00 16.23
N ALA A 273 -2.61 -1.96 16.24
CA ALA A 273 -1.81 -1.94 15.01
C ALA A 273 -1.70 -3.36 14.45
N SER A 274 -1.81 -3.53 13.13
CA SER A 274 -1.75 -4.85 12.47
C SER A 274 -1.01 -4.76 11.14
N VAL A 275 0.08 -5.51 10.98
CA VAL A 275 0.84 -5.60 9.72
C VAL A 275 1.14 -7.07 9.41
N THR A 276 0.94 -7.47 8.16
CA THR A 276 1.31 -8.80 7.68
C THR A 276 2.63 -8.73 6.92
N TYR A 277 3.67 -9.36 7.48
CA TYR A 277 4.94 -9.54 6.79
C TYR A 277 4.88 -10.82 5.98
N THR A 278 5.05 -10.71 4.67
CA THR A 278 5.02 -11.80 3.71
C THR A 278 6.43 -12.25 3.38
N LYS A 279 6.73 -13.51 3.67
CA LYS A 279 7.96 -14.13 3.20
C LYS A 279 7.86 -14.34 1.70
N GLN A 280 8.63 -13.57 0.97
CA GLN A 280 8.92 -13.84 -0.43
C GLN A 280 9.87 -15.02 -0.46
N LEU A 281 9.41 -16.12 -1.04
CA LEU A 281 10.32 -17.22 -1.35
C LEU A 281 11.37 -16.68 -2.34
N ALA A 282 12.62 -16.58 -1.88
CA ALA A 282 13.72 -16.10 -2.70
C ALA A 282 13.85 -16.98 -3.95
N GLY A 283 13.60 -16.39 -5.13
CA GLY A 283 13.85 -17.05 -6.42
C GLY A 283 12.66 -17.07 -7.38
N PHE A 284 12.09 -15.91 -7.69
CA PHE A 284 11.40 -15.72 -8.97
C PHE A 284 11.91 -14.44 -9.64
N ALA A 285 13.16 -14.48 -10.09
CA ALA A 285 13.46 -13.72 -11.29
C ALA A 285 12.70 -14.41 -12.43
N ALA A 286 11.90 -13.65 -13.15
CA ALA A 286 11.33 -14.07 -14.42
C ALA A 286 12.41 -14.81 -15.24
N TRP A 287 12.02 -15.96 -15.78
CA TRP A 287 12.49 -16.51 -17.05
C TRP A 287 13.82 -15.96 -17.59
N ILE A 288 14.88 -16.77 -17.54
CA ILE A 288 15.91 -16.76 -18.59
C ILE A 288 15.75 -18.08 -19.35
N ALA A 289 15.06 -18.03 -20.48
CA ALA A 289 15.41 -18.92 -21.59
C ALA A 289 16.75 -18.43 -22.12
N GLY A 290 17.84 -18.98 -21.58
CA GLY A 290 19.19 -18.65 -22.01
C GLY A 290 19.89 -19.91 -22.45
N PHE A 291 20.09 -20.09 -23.75
CA PHE A 291 21.24 -20.84 -24.26
C PHE A 291 21.79 -20.15 -25.51
N ASN A 292 23.08 -19.83 -25.46
CA ASN A 292 23.98 -19.42 -26.53
C ASN A 292 25.13 -20.44 -26.45
N VAL A 293 25.73 -21.06 -27.47
CA VAL A 293 25.95 -20.75 -28.89
C VAL A 293 26.28 -22.06 -29.63
N GLY A 294 25.92 -22.20 -30.92
CA GLY A 294 26.58 -23.13 -31.86
C GLY A 294 25.68 -23.59 -33.01
N GLY A 295 25.58 -22.80 -34.08
CA GLY A 295 24.60 -22.99 -35.15
C GLY A 295 24.78 -24.21 -36.07
N GLN A 296 23.65 -24.68 -36.61
CA GLN A 296 23.35 -25.05 -38.02
C GLN A 296 22.03 -25.86 -38.00
N MET A 297 20.91 -25.28 -38.47
CA MET A 297 19.63 -25.91 -38.84
C MET A 297 19.25 -27.18 -38.03
N GLY A 298 18.74 -27.00 -36.80
CA GLY A 298 18.30 -28.08 -35.90
C GLY A 298 17.31 -27.62 -34.81
N ALA A 299 16.78 -28.58 -34.03
CA ALA A 299 15.76 -28.43 -32.95
C ALA A 299 15.98 -27.30 -31.91
N SER A 300 17.17 -26.71 -31.87
CA SER A 300 17.55 -25.57 -31.02
C SER A 300 17.45 -24.21 -31.70
N ASP A 301 17.08 -24.17 -32.98
CA ASP A 301 16.97 -22.94 -33.76
C ASP A 301 15.65 -22.23 -33.48
N ASN A 302 15.72 -20.90 -33.53
CA ASN A 302 14.62 -19.95 -33.41
C ASN A 302 14.70 -19.07 -34.66
N ALA A 303 14.20 -19.58 -35.78
CA ALA A 303 14.43 -18.96 -37.08
C ALA A 303 13.53 -17.74 -37.34
N ASP A 304 12.42 -17.62 -36.63
CA ASP A 304 11.45 -16.53 -36.72
C ASP A 304 11.64 -15.44 -35.67
N GLY A 305 12.47 -15.66 -34.65
CA GLY A 305 12.92 -14.65 -33.70
C GLY A 305 11.93 -14.37 -32.57
N ASP A 306 10.98 -15.28 -32.33
CA ASP A 306 9.90 -15.13 -31.34
C ASP A 306 10.31 -15.39 -29.88
N TRP A 307 11.54 -15.90 -29.70
CA TRP A 307 12.22 -16.24 -28.44
C TRP A 307 11.94 -17.66 -27.92
N ALA A 308 11.26 -18.52 -28.69
CA ALA A 308 11.10 -19.95 -28.47
C ALA A 308 11.94 -20.78 -29.48
N PRO A 309 12.46 -21.97 -29.10
CA PRO A 309 13.05 -22.90 -30.07
C PRO A 309 11.99 -23.77 -30.75
N ASN A 310 12.20 -24.11 -32.03
CA ASN A 310 11.28 -24.92 -32.85
C ASN A 310 10.81 -26.24 -32.19
N LEU A 311 11.65 -26.88 -31.37
CA LEU A 311 11.26 -28.09 -30.64
C LEU A 311 10.24 -27.81 -29.53
N LEU A 312 10.31 -26.65 -28.88
CA LEU A 312 9.34 -26.25 -27.88
C LEU A 312 8.00 -25.93 -28.54
N ASP A 313 8.01 -25.22 -29.66
CA ASP A 313 6.81 -24.92 -30.46
C ASP A 313 6.12 -26.20 -30.88
N TRP A 314 6.88 -27.14 -31.44
CA TRP A 314 6.36 -28.48 -31.76
C TRP A 314 5.85 -29.24 -30.53
N ALA A 315 6.55 -29.17 -29.39
CA ALA A 315 6.16 -29.86 -28.16
C ALA A 315 4.82 -29.33 -27.59
N VAL A 316 4.56 -28.04 -27.73
CA VAL A 316 3.29 -27.41 -27.34
C VAL A 316 2.27 -27.37 -28.47
N GLY A 317 2.57 -27.97 -29.62
CA GLY A 317 1.66 -28.14 -30.74
C GLY A 317 1.47 -26.90 -31.62
N ASP A 318 2.40 -25.96 -31.56
CA ASP A 318 2.52 -24.83 -32.47
C ASP A 318 3.30 -25.22 -33.75
N VAL A 319 3.26 -24.36 -34.77
CA VAL A 319 3.93 -24.56 -36.05
C VAL A 319 5.33 -23.92 -35.98
N PRO A 320 6.41 -24.71 -36.10
CA PRO A 320 7.77 -24.16 -36.16
C PRO A 320 7.90 -23.17 -37.32
N ASP A 321 8.61 -22.05 -37.09
CA ASP A 321 8.86 -20.97 -38.07
C ASP A 321 7.60 -20.24 -38.58
N SER A 322 6.51 -20.18 -37.79
CA SER A 322 5.26 -19.53 -38.21
C SER A 322 5.32 -18.00 -38.21
N GLY A 323 6.29 -17.41 -37.51
CA GLY A 323 6.37 -15.96 -37.32
C GLY A 323 5.30 -15.39 -36.38
N ASP A 324 4.60 -16.26 -35.66
CA ASP A 324 3.68 -15.89 -34.59
C ASP A 324 4.46 -15.54 -33.31
N ASN A 325 3.81 -14.89 -32.33
CA ASN A 325 4.46 -14.64 -31.04
C ASN A 325 4.63 -15.96 -30.28
N ALA A 326 5.74 -16.10 -29.54
CA ALA A 326 6.03 -17.29 -28.76
C ALA A 326 4.83 -17.81 -27.96
N PRO A 327 4.70 -19.15 -27.83
CA PRO A 327 3.65 -19.75 -27.03
C PRO A 327 3.68 -19.17 -25.61
N GLY A 328 2.48 -18.92 -25.05
CA GLY A 328 2.35 -18.36 -23.71
C GLY A 328 3.21 -19.12 -22.70
N ALA A 329 3.98 -18.40 -21.90
CA ALA A 329 4.94 -18.98 -20.97
C ALA A 329 4.24 -19.96 -20.00
N PRO A 330 4.80 -21.18 -19.78
CA PRO A 330 4.36 -22.07 -18.72
C PRO A 330 4.23 -21.35 -17.37
N GLU A 331 3.14 -21.61 -16.67
CA GLU A 331 2.92 -21.07 -15.33
C GLU A 331 3.60 -21.96 -14.30
N LEU A 332 4.30 -21.35 -13.35
CA LEU A 332 4.85 -22.01 -12.18
C LEU A 332 4.22 -21.41 -10.92
N SER A 333 3.68 -22.27 -10.07
CA SER A 333 3.15 -21.92 -8.76
C SER A 333 3.61 -22.93 -7.71
N PHE A 334 3.35 -22.65 -6.45
CA PHE A 334 3.55 -23.61 -5.37
C PHE A 334 2.23 -23.86 -4.65
N ASN A 335 1.96 -25.12 -4.30
CA ASN A 335 0.80 -25.44 -3.47
C ASN A 335 1.10 -25.18 -1.98
N ALA A 336 0.10 -25.32 -1.13
CA ALA A 336 0.22 -25.13 0.33
C ALA A 336 1.25 -26.06 1.01
N GLU A 337 1.67 -27.14 0.35
CA GLU A 337 2.68 -28.09 0.83
C GLU A 337 4.11 -27.74 0.35
N GLY A 338 4.29 -26.64 -0.39
CA GLY A 338 5.58 -26.24 -0.95
C GLY A 338 6.03 -27.06 -2.17
N LYS A 339 5.13 -27.81 -2.81
CA LYS A 339 5.41 -28.53 -4.06
C LYS A 339 5.23 -27.61 -5.27
N ALA A 340 6.14 -27.69 -6.22
CA ALA A 340 6.08 -26.93 -7.47
C ALA A 340 4.96 -27.47 -8.37
N VAL A 341 4.12 -26.58 -8.88
CA VAL A 341 3.02 -26.87 -9.81
C VAL A 341 3.30 -26.13 -11.11
N PHE A 342 3.52 -26.89 -12.18
CA PHE A 342 3.79 -26.39 -13.52
C PHE A 342 2.56 -26.58 -14.39
N LYS A 343 2.08 -25.51 -15.03
CA LYS A 343 1.04 -25.59 -16.06
C LYS A 343 1.63 -25.22 -17.40
N ILE A 344 1.51 -26.13 -18.35
CA ILE A 344 2.01 -25.98 -19.71
C ILE A 344 0.81 -25.98 -20.63
N TYR A 345 0.51 -24.82 -21.18
CA TYR A 345 -0.54 -24.65 -22.18
C TYR A 345 -0.01 -25.12 -23.53
N ARG A 346 -0.83 -25.90 -24.24
CA ARG A 346 -0.50 -26.44 -25.56
C ARG A 346 -1.69 -26.30 -26.50
N LEU A 347 -1.43 -26.11 -27.79
CA LEU A 347 -2.45 -26.14 -28.84
C LEU A 347 -2.88 -27.58 -29.13
N SER A 348 -1.93 -28.51 -29.09
CA SER A 348 -2.19 -29.94 -29.18
C SER A 348 -1.15 -30.76 -28.42
N LYS A 349 -1.50 -32.00 -28.06
CA LYS A 349 -0.60 -32.94 -27.40
C LYS A 349 0.29 -33.62 -28.45
N SER A 350 1.57 -33.28 -28.48
CA SER A 350 2.58 -34.06 -29.21
C SER A 350 2.84 -35.40 -28.52
N THR A 351 2.93 -36.48 -29.30
CA THR A 351 3.26 -37.83 -28.80
C THR A 351 4.73 -38.19 -28.95
N ASP A 352 5.44 -37.41 -29.76
CA ASP A 352 6.79 -37.71 -30.22
C ASP A 352 7.84 -36.83 -29.52
N VAL A 353 7.42 -36.03 -28.54
CA VAL A 353 8.29 -35.23 -27.68
C VAL A 353 7.90 -35.45 -26.23
N ALA A 354 8.90 -35.75 -25.40
CA ALA A 354 8.74 -35.82 -23.96
C ALA A 354 9.09 -34.46 -23.32
N LEU A 355 8.22 -34.00 -22.42
CA LEU A 355 8.47 -32.86 -21.55
C LEU A 355 8.88 -33.34 -20.17
N SER A 356 9.97 -32.78 -19.64
CA SER A 356 10.44 -33.04 -18.28
C SER A 356 10.74 -31.73 -17.57
N VAL A 357 10.65 -31.74 -16.24
CA VAL A 357 11.07 -30.61 -15.42
C VAL A 357 12.45 -30.91 -14.87
N GLU A 358 13.35 -29.94 -14.90
CA GLU A 358 14.68 -30.03 -14.30
C GLU A 358 14.86 -28.97 -13.23
N LYS A 359 15.66 -29.28 -12.21
CA LYS A 359 16.10 -28.36 -11.16
C LYS A 359 17.61 -28.17 -11.17
N SER A 360 18.07 -27.02 -10.68
CA SER A 360 19.49 -26.69 -10.52
C SER A 360 19.70 -25.81 -9.29
N THR A 361 20.89 -25.82 -8.69
CA THR A 361 21.26 -24.88 -7.61
C THR A 361 22.23 -23.79 -8.07
N ASN A 362 22.74 -23.89 -9.31
CA ASN A 362 23.80 -23.03 -9.83
C ASN A 362 23.60 -22.60 -11.30
N MET A 363 22.48 -22.98 -11.92
CA MET A 363 22.15 -22.79 -13.35
C MET A 363 23.10 -23.50 -14.33
N VAL A 364 24.06 -24.28 -13.84
CA VAL A 364 25.04 -25.02 -14.66
C VAL A 364 24.70 -26.50 -14.67
N ASP A 365 24.53 -27.08 -13.49
CA ASP A 365 24.22 -28.50 -13.30
C ASP A 365 22.73 -28.68 -13.12
N TRP A 366 22.11 -29.46 -14.00
CA TRP A 366 20.66 -29.69 -14.02
C TRP A 366 20.35 -31.16 -13.77
N GLU A 367 19.39 -31.43 -12.91
CA GLU A 367 18.87 -32.76 -12.62
C GLU A 367 17.36 -32.82 -12.88
N THR A 368 16.86 -33.95 -13.38
CA THR A 368 15.42 -34.13 -13.60
C THR A 368 14.67 -34.17 -12.26
N LEU A 369 13.68 -33.30 -12.12
CA LEU A 369 12.79 -33.24 -10.98
C LEU A 369 11.67 -34.27 -11.16
N ALA A 370 11.51 -35.17 -10.21
CA ALA A 370 10.41 -36.13 -10.22
C ALA A 370 9.07 -35.41 -10.02
N THR A 371 8.15 -35.55 -10.98
CA THR A 371 6.83 -34.93 -11.00
C THR A 371 5.73 -35.95 -11.27
N ASN A 372 4.51 -35.68 -10.78
CA ASN A 372 3.29 -36.40 -11.11
C ASN A 372 2.36 -35.49 -11.92
N ALA A 373 1.74 -36.01 -12.97
CA ALA A 373 0.75 -35.26 -13.73
C ALA A 373 -0.57 -35.17 -12.95
N ALA A 374 -0.98 -33.96 -12.60
CA ALA A 374 -2.32 -33.68 -12.07
C ALA A 374 -3.35 -33.59 -13.22
N THR A 375 -2.94 -33.10 -14.40
CA THR A 375 -3.75 -33.06 -15.63
C THR A 375 -2.86 -33.28 -16.85
N ASP A 376 -3.33 -34.03 -17.86
CA ASP A 376 -2.62 -34.27 -19.12
C ASP A 376 -3.62 -34.36 -20.29
N SER A 377 -4.17 -33.22 -20.72
CA SER A 377 -5.25 -33.09 -21.72
C SER A 377 -4.75 -32.51 -23.05
N ALA A 378 -5.51 -32.56 -24.13
CA ALA A 378 -5.06 -32.07 -25.43
C ALA A 378 -4.48 -30.63 -25.41
N THR A 379 -4.91 -29.78 -24.47
CA THR A 379 -4.51 -28.37 -24.40
C THR A 379 -3.80 -27.94 -23.11
N LEU A 380 -3.66 -28.83 -22.11
CA LEU A 380 -3.02 -28.50 -20.83
C LEU A 380 -2.28 -29.72 -20.25
N LEU A 381 -1.03 -29.51 -19.85
CA LEU A 381 -0.28 -30.43 -19.00
C LEU A 381 0.01 -29.73 -17.66
N GLU A 382 -0.50 -30.28 -16.56
CA GLU A 382 -0.24 -29.82 -15.20
C GLU A 382 0.60 -30.87 -14.45
N LEU A 383 1.82 -30.49 -14.05
CA LEU A 383 2.76 -31.34 -13.33
C LEU A 383 2.96 -30.81 -11.91
N VAL A 384 2.98 -31.71 -10.93
CA VAL A 384 3.25 -31.39 -9.52
C VAL A 384 4.50 -32.12 -9.06
N SER A 385 5.45 -31.43 -8.44
CA SER A 385 6.64 -32.07 -7.89
C SER A 385 6.26 -33.13 -6.85
N SER A 386 6.97 -34.25 -6.90
CA SER A 386 6.75 -35.37 -5.96
C SER A 386 7.04 -34.99 -4.50
N GLU A 387 7.96 -34.04 -4.31
CA GLU A 387 8.41 -33.54 -3.01
C GLU A 387 8.39 -32.01 -2.97
N ALA A 388 8.36 -31.45 -1.77
CA ALA A 388 8.46 -30.02 -1.56
C ALA A 388 9.87 -29.51 -1.92
N ILE A 389 9.93 -28.35 -2.59
CA ILE A 389 11.21 -27.73 -2.91
C ILE A 389 11.70 -27.00 -1.66
N SER A 390 12.67 -27.61 -0.97
CA SER A 390 13.14 -27.16 0.35
C SER A 390 14.60 -26.67 0.36
N THR A 391 15.36 -26.92 -0.71
CA THR A 391 16.74 -26.47 -0.87
C THR A 391 16.79 -25.18 -1.67
N PHE A 392 17.41 -24.13 -1.14
CA PHE A 392 17.57 -22.84 -1.82
C PHE A 392 19.05 -22.44 -1.90
N PRO A 393 19.51 -21.82 -3.01
CA PRO A 393 18.73 -21.48 -4.22
C PRO A 393 18.38 -22.73 -5.06
N CYS A 394 17.22 -22.70 -5.72
CA CYS A 394 16.77 -23.73 -6.66
C CYS A 394 16.15 -23.06 -7.89
N PHE A 395 16.66 -23.40 -9.06
CA PHE A 395 16.19 -22.97 -10.37
C PHE A 395 15.40 -24.11 -11.00
N LEU A 396 14.31 -23.81 -11.69
CA LEU A 396 13.45 -24.79 -12.34
C LEU A 396 13.33 -24.46 -13.83
N ARG A 397 13.36 -25.48 -14.68
CA ARG A 397 13.13 -25.33 -16.14
C ARG A 397 12.33 -26.49 -16.70
N ILE A 398 11.71 -26.26 -17.86
CA ILE A 398 11.13 -27.32 -18.67
C ILE A 398 12.14 -27.69 -19.76
N LYS A 399 12.28 -28.99 -20.01
CA LYS A 399 13.11 -29.57 -21.06
C LYS A 399 12.25 -30.43 -21.96
N ALA A 400 12.24 -30.09 -23.24
CA ALA A 400 11.73 -30.93 -24.31
C ALA A 400 12.84 -31.86 -24.81
N THR A 401 12.51 -33.14 -25.03
CA THR A 401 13.40 -34.12 -25.64
C THR A 401 12.63 -34.94 -26.67
N GLU A 402 13.19 -35.05 -27.87
CA GLU A 402 12.73 -35.97 -28.93
C GLU A 402 12.98 -37.44 -28.58
#